data_AF-A0A2E4PHE0-F1
#
_entry.id   AF-A0A2E4PHE0-F1
#
_cell.length_a   1.000
_cell.length_b   1.000
_cell.length_c   1.000
_cell.angle_alpha   90.00
_cell.angle_beta   90.00
_cell.angle_gamma   90.00
#
_symmetry.space_group_name_H-M   'P 1'
#
loop_
_entity.id
_entity.type
_entity.pdbx_description
1 polymer ?
#
loop_
_entity_poly.entity_id
_entity_poly.type
_entity_poly.pdbx_seq_one_letter_code
_entity_poly.pdbx_strand_id
1 'polypeptide(L)'
;MTIDDRKTLAKQPITWTGDLSDDCTAKWAGLMLRAEWMDEDYWWWAVYDMQKEEATIDDSNNYTDRFIGGDISRQKAENVAKKYITEITARQETAKYLIADTFKITGRGLVFAGYITEGLVSIGDTIEFVALSTIFKRRIIGIEGITKSQPDKNNTGLLIKCDSEAEIDELRNWKPDNVVATVYKTEMSEKNLAATNSTLPKAGRTWLQKLFGYE
;
A
#
# COMPACT_ATOMS: atom_id res chain seq x y z
N MET A 1 -12.70 6.96 11.11
CA MET A 1 -13.67 7.28 10.04
C MET A 1 -13.72 6.07 9.12
N THR A 2 -14.88 5.72 8.55
CA THR A 2 -14.99 4.52 7.72
C THR A 2 -14.55 4.79 6.28
N ILE A 3 -14.34 3.74 5.46
CA ILE A 3 -14.05 3.89 4.03
C ILE A 3 -15.20 4.60 3.30
N ASP A 4 -16.45 4.32 3.68
CA ASP A 4 -17.64 4.95 3.09
C ASP A 4 -17.76 6.44 3.45
N ASP A 5 -17.40 6.81 4.68
CA ASP A 5 -17.31 8.22 5.08
C ASP A 5 -16.28 8.95 4.21
N ARG A 6 -15.10 8.35 4.02
CA ARG A 6 -14.02 8.92 3.17
C ARG A 6 -14.49 9.07 1.73
N LYS A 7 -15.16 8.04 1.18
CA LYS A 7 -15.74 8.07 -0.17
C LYS A 7 -16.77 9.19 -0.34
N THR A 8 -17.56 9.44 0.70
CA THR A 8 -18.57 10.50 0.70
C THR A 8 -17.93 11.88 0.76
N LEU A 9 -16.97 12.07 1.68
CA LEU A 9 -16.23 13.32 1.83
C LEU A 9 -15.39 13.67 0.60
N ALA A 10 -14.87 12.68 -0.11
CA ALA A 10 -14.09 12.88 -1.33
C ALA A 10 -14.88 13.44 -2.52
N LYS A 11 -16.20 13.59 -2.39
CA LYS A 11 -17.03 14.35 -3.35
C LYS A 11 -16.92 15.86 -3.18
N GLN A 12 -16.44 16.32 -2.02
CA GLN A 12 -16.24 17.74 -1.74
C GLN A 12 -14.94 18.24 -2.38
N PRO A 13 -14.86 19.52 -2.76
CA PRO A 13 -13.62 20.10 -3.27
C PRO A 13 -12.53 20.09 -2.19
N ILE A 14 -11.27 20.04 -2.64
CA ILE A 14 -10.12 20.27 -1.77
C ILE A 14 -9.99 21.78 -1.59
N THR A 15 -9.96 22.25 -0.34
CA THR A 15 -9.80 23.67 -0.02
C THR A 15 -8.51 23.87 0.75
N TRP A 16 -7.59 24.62 0.16
CA TRP A 16 -6.32 24.99 0.78
C TRP A 16 -6.49 26.17 1.73
N THR A 17 -5.75 26.12 2.82
CA THR A 17 -5.72 27.12 3.90
C THR A 17 -4.26 27.42 4.27
N GLY A 18 -4.01 28.54 4.95
CA GLY A 18 -2.64 29.01 5.22
C GLY A 18 -2.15 29.98 4.15
N ASP A 19 -0.84 30.12 4.02
CA ASP A 19 -0.21 31.01 3.06
C ASP A 19 0.06 30.26 1.75
N LEU A 20 -0.72 30.57 0.71
CA LEU A 20 -0.57 29.93 -0.60
C LEU A 20 0.75 30.28 -1.33
N SER A 21 1.52 31.22 -0.80
CA SER A 21 2.84 31.64 -1.27
C SER A 21 4.00 31.14 -0.41
N ASP A 22 3.72 30.45 0.70
CA ASP A 22 4.74 29.89 1.60
C ASP A 22 4.33 28.49 2.10
N ASP A 23 3.65 28.37 3.24
CA ASP A 23 3.17 27.10 3.80
C ASP A 23 1.63 27.05 3.84
N CYS A 24 1.08 26.07 3.11
CA CYS A 24 -0.35 25.85 3.03
C CYS A 24 -0.73 24.39 3.18
N THR A 25 -1.91 24.16 3.76
CA THR A 25 -2.44 22.82 4.00
C THR A 25 -3.91 22.69 3.59
N ALA A 26 -4.33 21.47 3.28
CA ALA A 26 -5.73 21.12 3.09
C ALA A 26 -6.08 19.85 3.86
N LYS A 27 -7.21 19.84 4.56
CA LYS A 27 -7.78 18.64 5.18
C LYS A 27 -8.90 18.10 4.29
N TRP A 28 -8.81 16.86 3.85
CA TRP A 28 -9.76 16.31 2.88
C TRP A 28 -9.94 14.81 3.01
N ALA A 29 -11.17 14.33 3.21
CA ALA A 29 -11.51 12.89 3.30
C ALA A 29 -10.63 12.07 4.27
N GLY A 30 -10.27 12.67 5.41
CA GLY A 30 -9.38 12.07 6.41
C GLY A 30 -7.89 12.11 6.05
N LEU A 31 -7.53 12.83 4.99
CA LEU A 31 -6.16 13.14 4.59
C LEU A 31 -5.78 14.56 5.01
N MET A 32 -4.48 14.79 5.14
CA MET A 32 -3.89 16.11 5.18
C MET A 32 -2.90 16.24 4.03
N LEU A 33 -3.05 17.31 3.26
CA LEU A 33 -2.16 17.68 2.16
C LEU A 33 -1.38 18.92 2.62
N ARG A 34 -0.09 18.98 2.30
CA ARG A 34 0.77 20.14 2.58
C ARG A 34 1.55 20.52 1.33
N ALA A 35 1.73 21.81 1.13
CA ALA A 35 2.65 22.38 0.16
C ALA A 35 3.37 23.56 0.80
N GLU A 36 4.70 23.53 0.78
CA GLU A 36 5.59 24.44 1.50
C GLU A 36 6.69 24.96 0.57
N TRP A 37 6.97 26.26 0.61
CA TRP A 37 8.13 26.85 -0.03
C TRP A 37 9.39 26.54 0.77
N MET A 38 10.44 26.09 0.09
CA MET A 38 11.71 25.70 0.70
C MET A 38 12.81 26.72 0.36
N ASP A 39 13.78 26.85 1.25
CA ASP A 39 14.89 27.82 1.15
C ASP A 39 15.76 27.71 -0.13
N GLU A 40 15.65 26.63 -0.92
CA GLU A 40 16.41 26.42 -2.16
C GLU A 40 15.58 26.66 -3.45
N ASP A 41 14.66 27.61 -3.41
CA ASP A 41 13.82 28.02 -4.54
C ASP A 41 12.95 26.89 -5.14
N TYR A 42 12.45 26.00 -4.30
CA TYR A 42 11.51 24.96 -4.73
C TYR A 42 10.38 24.77 -3.73
N TRP A 43 9.29 24.16 -4.19
CA TRP A 43 8.19 23.77 -3.33
C TRP A 43 8.31 22.29 -2.97
N TRP A 44 8.11 21.99 -1.70
CA TRP A 44 7.90 20.65 -1.20
C TRP A 44 6.40 20.40 -1.01
N TRP A 45 5.97 19.15 -1.18
CA TRP A 45 4.60 18.72 -0.92
C TRP A 45 4.58 17.33 -0.30
N ALA A 46 3.51 17.05 0.46
CA ALA A 46 3.23 15.73 1.01
C ALA A 46 1.73 15.48 1.17
N VAL A 47 1.37 14.21 1.24
CA VAL A 47 0.03 13.74 1.56
C VAL A 47 0.11 12.70 2.68
N TYR A 48 -0.70 12.89 3.71
CA TYR A 48 -0.72 12.07 4.91
C TYR A 48 -2.09 11.44 5.14
N ASP A 49 -2.11 10.20 5.61
CA ASP A 49 -3.34 9.58 6.12
C ASP A 49 -3.47 9.83 7.63
N MET A 50 -4.36 10.76 7.99
CA MET A 50 -4.59 11.14 9.39
C MET A 50 -5.27 10.03 10.20
N GLN A 51 -5.72 8.94 9.56
CA GLN A 51 -6.29 7.78 10.23
C GLN A 51 -5.26 6.68 10.50
N LYS A 52 -4.05 6.82 9.97
CA LYS A 52 -2.95 5.86 10.10
C LYS A 52 -1.73 6.52 10.71
N GLU A 53 -1.91 7.15 11.87
CA GLU A 53 -0.83 7.81 12.62
C GLU A 53 -0.06 8.84 11.77
N GLU A 54 -0.79 9.59 10.95
CA GLU A 54 -0.21 10.59 10.03
C GLU A 54 0.81 10.00 9.06
N ALA A 55 0.68 8.72 8.72
CA ALA A 55 1.59 8.06 7.81
C ALA A 55 1.59 8.74 6.43
N THR A 56 2.78 8.95 5.90
CA THR A 56 3.01 9.51 4.57
C THR A 56 2.48 8.52 3.52
N ILE A 57 1.60 9.03 2.66
CA ILE A 57 1.13 8.34 1.47
C ILE A 57 2.13 8.53 0.32
N ASP A 58 2.57 9.77 0.12
CA ASP A 58 3.60 10.16 -0.84
C ASP A 58 4.08 11.59 -0.53
N ASP A 59 5.29 11.94 -0.96
CA ASP A 59 5.85 13.28 -0.84
C ASP A 59 6.88 13.57 -1.94
N SER A 60 7.37 14.81 -1.98
CA SER A 60 8.35 15.26 -2.99
C SER A 60 9.69 14.53 -2.92
N ASN A 61 10.09 13.96 -1.77
CA ASN A 61 11.38 13.29 -1.60
C ASN A 61 11.45 11.98 -2.40
N ASN A 62 10.30 11.42 -2.79
CA ASN A 62 10.22 10.24 -3.64
C ASN A 62 10.49 10.54 -5.14
N TYR A 63 10.75 11.81 -5.49
CA TYR A 63 10.93 12.26 -6.86
C TYR A 63 12.28 12.98 -7.01
N THR A 64 12.93 12.80 -8.17
CA THR A 64 14.18 13.50 -8.49
C THR A 64 13.95 14.95 -8.91
N ASP A 65 12.75 15.25 -9.39
CA ASP A 65 12.41 16.55 -9.96
C ASP A 65 12.01 17.53 -8.85
N ARG A 66 12.53 18.76 -8.94
CA ARG A 66 12.08 19.87 -8.10
C ARG A 66 10.76 20.42 -8.63
N PHE A 67 9.85 20.76 -7.72
CA PHE A 67 8.57 21.37 -8.06
C PHE A 67 8.71 22.90 -7.97
N ILE A 68 8.48 23.60 -9.08
CA ILE A 68 8.59 25.05 -9.15
C ILE A 68 7.19 25.65 -9.24
N GLY A 69 6.68 26.12 -8.10
CA GLY A 69 5.36 26.76 -7.97
C GLY A 69 4.43 26.04 -7.00
N GLY A 70 3.83 26.81 -6.09
CA GLY A 70 2.95 26.26 -5.07
C GLY A 70 1.66 25.67 -5.65
N ASP A 71 1.18 26.19 -6.77
CA ASP A 71 0.05 25.63 -7.51
C ASP A 71 0.37 24.23 -8.07
N ILE A 72 1.56 24.02 -8.62
CA ILE A 72 2.00 22.70 -9.11
C ILE A 72 2.12 21.70 -7.95
N SER A 73 2.75 22.10 -6.85
CA SER A 73 2.89 21.26 -5.65
C SER A 73 1.55 20.89 -5.03
N ARG A 74 0.64 21.87 -4.90
CA ARG A 74 -0.73 21.61 -4.47
C ARG A 74 -1.46 20.65 -5.41
N GLN A 75 -1.39 20.88 -6.72
CA GLN A 75 -2.02 20.00 -7.71
C GLN A 75 -1.48 18.56 -7.64
N LYS A 76 -0.18 18.39 -7.43
CA LYS A 76 0.45 17.08 -7.26
C LYS A 76 -0.06 16.39 -6.00
N ALA A 77 -0.10 17.08 -4.86
CA ALA A 77 -0.67 16.55 -3.62
C ALA A 77 -2.14 16.16 -3.78
N GLU A 78 -2.94 16.98 -4.47
CA GLU A 78 -4.35 16.67 -4.77
C GLU A 78 -4.50 15.42 -5.62
N ASN A 79 -3.66 15.25 -6.66
CA ASN A 79 -3.71 14.08 -7.53
C ASN A 79 -3.37 12.80 -6.77
N VAL A 80 -2.35 12.84 -5.92
CA VAL A 80 -1.99 11.74 -5.03
C VAL A 80 -3.13 11.42 -4.07
N ALA A 81 -3.69 12.43 -3.40
CA ALA A 81 -4.79 12.26 -2.46
C ALA A 81 -6.03 11.63 -3.12
N LYS A 82 -6.45 12.14 -4.28
CA LYS A 82 -7.58 11.62 -5.05
C LYS A 82 -7.34 10.16 -5.47
N LYS A 83 -6.16 9.88 -6.02
CA LYS A 83 -5.77 8.51 -6.41
C LYS A 83 -5.82 7.57 -5.20
N TYR A 84 -5.28 7.98 -4.07
CA TYR A 84 -5.29 7.19 -2.84
C TYR A 84 -6.72 6.86 -2.39
N ILE A 85 -7.62 7.85 -2.35
CA ILE A 85 -9.03 7.61 -2.00
C ILE A 85 -9.70 6.64 -2.99
N THR A 86 -9.50 6.84 -4.29
CA THR A 86 -10.02 5.92 -5.31
C THR A 86 -9.53 4.50 -5.08
N GLU A 87 -8.24 4.31 -4.80
CA GLU A 87 -7.67 3.00 -4.53
C GLU A 87 -8.27 2.34 -3.28
N ILE A 88 -8.30 3.03 -2.13
CA ILE A 88 -8.78 2.41 -0.89
C ILE A 88 -10.29 2.13 -0.91
N THR A 89 -11.06 2.88 -1.70
CA THR A 89 -12.52 2.68 -1.83
C THR A 89 -12.89 1.61 -2.85
N ALA A 90 -11.95 1.19 -3.69
CA ALA A 90 -12.13 0.12 -4.67
C ALA A 90 -11.66 -1.25 -4.18
N ARG A 91 -10.81 -1.31 -3.14
CA ARG A 91 -10.24 -2.56 -2.66
C ARG A 91 -11.24 -3.38 -1.85
N GLN A 92 -11.15 -4.70 -2.03
CA GLN A 92 -11.81 -5.67 -1.16
C GLN A 92 -10.83 -6.17 -0.12
N GLU A 93 -11.06 -5.82 1.15
CA GLU A 93 -10.32 -6.38 2.29
C GLU A 93 -10.63 -7.89 2.41
N THR A 94 -9.58 -8.69 2.61
CA THR A 94 -9.68 -10.16 2.73
C THR A 94 -9.21 -10.68 4.09
N ALA A 95 -8.28 -9.98 4.74
CA ALA A 95 -7.75 -10.39 6.03
C ALA A 95 -7.10 -9.25 6.83
N LYS A 96 -6.92 -9.49 8.13
CA LYS A 96 -6.00 -8.76 9.00
C LYS A 96 -4.86 -9.70 9.41
N TYR A 97 -3.63 -9.18 9.40
CA TYR A 97 -2.44 -9.94 9.72
C TYR A 97 -1.57 -9.16 10.70
N LEU A 98 -1.22 -9.77 11.83
CA LEU A 98 -0.34 -9.16 12.81
C LEU A 98 1.11 -9.53 12.49
N ILE A 99 1.93 -8.52 12.19
CA ILE A 99 3.37 -8.65 11.94
C ILE A 99 4.09 -8.58 13.30
N ALA A 100 4.53 -9.73 13.80
CA ALA A 100 5.25 -9.83 15.06
C ALA A 100 6.76 -9.64 14.89
N ASP A 101 7.32 -10.11 13.77
CA ASP A 101 8.75 -10.05 13.48
C ASP A 101 9.01 -10.07 11.97
N THR A 102 10.24 -9.77 11.55
CA THR A 102 10.68 -9.82 10.15
C THR A 102 12.01 -10.53 10.03
N PHE A 103 12.21 -11.28 8.94
CA PHE A 103 13.50 -11.91 8.66
C PHE A 103 13.77 -12.03 7.16
N LYS A 104 15.03 -11.85 6.79
CA LYS A 104 15.51 -11.99 5.42
C LYS A 104 15.92 -13.44 5.17
N ILE A 105 15.42 -14.03 4.08
CA ILE A 105 15.94 -15.29 3.54
C ILE A 105 16.82 -14.95 2.35
N THR A 106 18.10 -15.30 2.44
CA THR A 106 19.08 -15.09 1.37
C THR A 106 18.56 -15.65 0.04
N GLY A 107 18.48 -14.78 -0.97
CA GLY A 107 18.03 -15.15 -2.32
C GLY A 107 16.51 -15.34 -2.49
N ARG A 108 15.69 -15.13 -1.45
CA ARG A 108 14.21 -15.21 -1.55
C ARG A 108 13.48 -13.92 -1.21
N GLY A 109 14.02 -13.12 -0.28
CA GLY A 109 13.44 -11.83 0.11
C GLY A 109 13.11 -11.73 1.59
N LEU A 110 12.15 -10.87 1.92
CA LEU A 110 11.74 -10.56 3.29
C LEU A 110 10.47 -11.33 3.67
N VAL A 111 10.51 -11.99 4.83
CA VAL A 111 9.37 -12.69 5.42
C VAL A 111 8.88 -11.93 6.64
N PHE A 112 7.57 -11.72 6.70
CA PHE A 112 6.85 -11.31 7.89
C PHE A 112 6.46 -12.55 8.69
N ALA A 113 6.90 -12.62 9.94
CA ALA A 113 6.50 -13.63 10.91
C ALA A 113 5.39 -13.06 11.79
N GLY A 114 4.34 -13.86 11.99
CA GLY A 114 3.12 -13.35 12.61
C GLY A 114 1.97 -14.34 12.49
N TYR A 115 0.74 -13.84 12.62
CA TYR A 115 -0.46 -14.65 12.49
C TYR A 115 -1.61 -13.86 11.90
N ILE A 116 -2.50 -14.58 11.20
CA ILE A 116 -3.74 -14.04 10.67
C ILE A 116 -4.70 -13.86 11.84
N THR A 117 -5.19 -12.63 12.05
CA THR A 117 -6.18 -12.32 13.10
C THR A 117 -7.60 -12.43 12.60
N GLU A 118 -7.83 -12.12 11.31
CA GLU A 118 -9.15 -12.12 10.68
C GLU A 118 -9.02 -12.53 9.22
N GLY A 119 -10.04 -13.22 8.69
CA GLY A 119 -10.15 -13.51 7.25
C GLY A 119 -9.17 -14.56 6.71
N LEU A 120 -8.91 -14.49 5.40
CA LEU A 120 -8.07 -15.45 4.68
C LEU A 120 -7.05 -14.71 3.81
N VAL A 121 -5.81 -15.16 3.86
CA VAL A 121 -4.70 -14.63 3.06
C VAL A 121 -4.37 -15.59 1.93
N SER A 122 -4.22 -15.07 0.72
CA SER A 122 -3.83 -15.85 -0.46
C SER A 122 -2.54 -15.32 -1.10
N ILE A 123 -1.76 -16.21 -1.72
CA ILE A 123 -0.64 -15.79 -2.57
C ILE A 123 -1.19 -14.94 -3.71
N GLY A 124 -0.57 -13.79 -3.95
CA GLY A 124 -1.02 -12.81 -4.93
C GLY A 124 -1.78 -11.63 -4.33
N ASP A 125 -2.31 -11.76 -3.10
CA ASP A 125 -2.90 -10.64 -2.38
C ASP A 125 -1.87 -9.54 -2.09
N THR A 126 -2.36 -8.35 -1.79
CA THR A 126 -1.53 -7.21 -1.39
C THR A 126 -1.67 -6.99 0.11
N ILE A 127 -0.56 -7.00 0.83
CA ILE A 127 -0.48 -6.59 2.22
C ILE A 127 -0.13 -5.10 2.30
N GLU A 128 -0.85 -4.38 3.15
CA GLU A 128 -0.63 -2.97 3.45
C GLU A 128 -0.37 -2.79 4.94
N PHE A 129 0.68 -2.05 5.27
CA PHE A 129 1.12 -1.83 6.65
C PHE A 129 1.82 -0.48 6.75
N VAL A 130 1.84 0.08 7.95
CA VAL A 130 2.61 1.29 8.25
C VAL A 130 3.95 0.85 8.84
N ALA A 131 5.04 1.36 8.28
CA ALA A 131 6.39 1.20 8.81
C ALA A 131 7.14 2.51 8.58
N LEU A 132 7.99 2.91 9.54
CA LEU A 132 8.82 4.13 9.38
C LEU A 132 7.99 5.36 8.94
N SER A 133 6.81 5.54 9.56
CA SER A 133 5.84 6.59 9.24
C SER A 133 5.37 6.63 7.77
N THR A 134 5.51 5.53 7.03
CA THR A 134 5.15 5.42 5.61
C THR A 134 4.21 4.24 5.40
N ILE A 135 3.27 4.37 4.47
CA ILE A 135 2.37 3.27 4.08
C ILE A 135 3.04 2.42 3.00
N PHE A 136 3.38 1.18 3.35
CA PHE A 136 3.90 0.19 2.42
C PHE A 136 2.78 -0.68 1.86
N LYS A 137 2.88 -1.02 0.58
CA LYS A 137 1.96 -1.94 -0.11
C LYS A 137 2.77 -2.96 -0.89
N ARG A 138 2.66 -4.23 -0.54
CA ARG A 138 3.48 -5.30 -1.13
C ARG A 138 2.67 -6.51 -1.51
N ARG A 139 3.05 -7.14 -2.61
CA ARG A 139 2.43 -8.39 -3.03
C ARG A 139 2.98 -9.54 -2.20
N ILE A 140 2.08 -10.38 -1.71
CA ILE A 140 2.41 -11.65 -1.05
C ILE A 140 2.78 -12.64 -2.14
N ILE A 141 4.01 -13.17 -2.09
CA ILE A 141 4.55 -14.10 -3.09
C ILE A 141 4.79 -15.50 -2.53
N GLY A 142 4.68 -15.68 -1.21
CA GLY A 142 4.74 -16.98 -0.56
C GLY A 142 4.05 -16.96 0.79
N ILE A 143 3.49 -18.10 1.17
CA ILE A 143 2.87 -18.34 2.48
C ILE A 143 3.46 -19.65 3.01
N GLU A 144 4.06 -19.60 4.20
CA GLU A 144 4.64 -20.77 4.86
C GLU A 144 4.06 -20.91 6.27
N GLY A 145 3.74 -22.13 6.69
CA GLY A 145 3.37 -22.40 8.09
C GLY A 145 4.61 -22.33 8.98
N ILE A 146 4.56 -21.53 10.05
CA ILE A 146 5.68 -21.42 10.98
C ILE A 146 5.49 -22.47 12.08
N THR A 147 6.48 -23.35 12.26
CA THR A 147 6.45 -24.49 13.18
C THR A 147 6.48 -24.12 14.67
N LYS A 148 6.62 -22.84 15.04
CA LYS A 148 6.54 -22.43 16.45
C LYS A 148 5.08 -22.49 16.89
N SER A 149 4.74 -23.44 17.74
CA SER A 149 3.39 -23.63 18.27
C SER A 149 3.04 -22.55 19.30
N GLN A 150 2.32 -21.51 18.89
CA GLN A 150 1.33 -20.93 19.80
C GLN A 150 0.04 -21.73 19.56
N PRO A 151 -0.43 -22.54 20.54
CA PRO A 151 -1.54 -23.47 20.32
C PRO A 151 -2.84 -22.78 19.88
N ASP A 152 -2.97 -21.47 20.14
CA ASP A 152 -4.18 -20.69 19.88
C ASP A 152 -4.06 -19.76 18.65
N LYS A 153 -2.92 -19.76 17.94
CA LYS A 153 -2.69 -18.82 16.82
C LYS A 153 -2.07 -19.51 15.61
N ASN A 154 -2.64 -19.26 14.44
CA ASN A 154 -2.13 -19.74 13.15
C ASN A 154 -0.87 -18.97 12.75
N ASN A 155 0.26 -19.37 13.32
CA ASN A 155 1.56 -18.78 13.00
C ASN A 155 1.90 -19.02 11.52
N THR A 156 1.94 -17.93 10.77
CA THR A 156 2.01 -17.91 9.31
C THR A 156 3.11 -16.94 8.90
N GLY A 157 4.04 -17.39 8.07
CA GLY A 157 5.06 -16.57 7.44
C GLY A 157 4.56 -16.06 6.10
N LEU A 158 4.63 -14.75 5.86
CA LEU A 158 4.31 -14.13 4.57
C LEU A 158 5.59 -13.65 3.90
N LEU A 159 5.96 -14.26 2.78
CA LEU A 159 7.04 -13.75 1.93
C LEU A 159 6.49 -12.62 1.07
N ILE A 160 7.06 -11.42 1.20
CA ILE A 160 6.62 -10.22 0.48
C ILE A 160 7.60 -9.84 -0.62
N LYS A 161 7.06 -9.36 -1.74
CA LYS A 161 7.86 -8.83 -2.85
C LYS A 161 8.25 -7.37 -2.56
N CYS A 162 9.47 -7.17 -2.08
CA CYS A 162 10.07 -5.83 -1.94
C CYS A 162 10.57 -5.31 -3.30
N ASP A 163 10.69 -3.99 -3.43
CA ASP A 163 11.12 -3.32 -4.66
C ASP A 163 12.64 -3.28 -4.79
N SER A 164 13.38 -3.37 -3.68
CA SER A 164 14.85 -3.35 -3.68
C SER A 164 15.47 -4.06 -2.46
N GLU A 165 16.77 -4.33 -2.52
CA GLU A 165 17.54 -4.82 -1.35
C GLU A 165 17.62 -3.78 -0.23
N ALA A 166 17.65 -2.49 -0.55
CA ALA A 166 17.64 -1.42 0.43
C ALA A 166 16.36 -1.45 1.27
N GLU A 167 15.20 -1.61 0.62
CA GLU A 167 13.93 -1.77 1.31
C GLU A 167 13.92 -3.01 2.21
N ILE A 168 14.45 -4.14 1.74
CA ILE A 168 14.54 -5.37 2.54
C ILE A 168 15.30 -5.10 3.84
N ASP A 169 16.44 -4.40 3.74
CA ASP A 169 17.28 -4.13 4.89
C ASP A 169 16.64 -3.09 5.83
N GLU A 170 15.94 -2.07 5.31
CA GLU A 170 15.17 -1.10 6.10
C GLU A 170 14.03 -1.77 6.88
N LEU A 171 13.16 -2.51 6.20
CA LEU A 171 12.01 -3.17 6.81
C LEU A 171 12.43 -4.27 7.79
N ARG A 172 13.57 -4.92 7.56
CA ARG A 172 14.15 -5.87 8.51
C ARG A 172 14.57 -5.20 9.82
N ASN A 173 15.07 -3.97 9.77
CA ASN A 173 15.57 -3.25 10.94
C ASN A 173 14.47 -2.51 11.71
N TRP A 174 13.29 -2.33 11.11
CA TRP A 174 12.16 -1.56 11.67
C TRP A 174 11.58 -2.12 12.97
N LYS A 175 11.63 -3.45 13.19
CA LYS A 175 11.06 -4.14 14.38
C LYS A 175 9.56 -3.81 14.60
N PRO A 176 8.66 -4.52 13.90
CA PRO A 176 7.24 -4.16 13.78
C PRO A 176 6.41 -4.13 15.08
N ASP A 177 6.92 -4.58 16.23
CA ASP A 177 6.20 -4.63 17.53
C ASP A 177 4.67 -4.86 17.43
N ASN A 178 4.29 -5.97 16.80
CA ASN A 178 2.88 -6.38 16.62
C ASN A 178 2.03 -5.45 15.74
N VAL A 179 2.61 -4.76 14.75
CA VAL A 179 1.87 -3.97 13.77
C VAL A 179 0.81 -4.80 13.07
N VAL A 180 -0.41 -4.26 13.01
CA VAL A 180 -1.52 -4.86 12.29
C VAL A 180 -1.53 -4.37 10.85
N ALA A 181 -1.32 -5.30 9.94
CA ALA A 181 -1.43 -5.11 8.51
C ALA A 181 -2.84 -5.47 8.02
N THR A 182 -3.26 -4.80 6.95
CA THR A 182 -4.50 -5.14 6.22
C THR A 182 -4.15 -5.80 4.91
N VAL A 183 -4.85 -6.88 4.57
CA VAL A 183 -4.65 -7.62 3.32
C VAL A 183 -5.84 -7.38 2.40
N TYR A 184 -5.54 -7.09 1.14
CA TYR A 184 -6.52 -6.82 0.10
C TYR A 184 -6.37 -7.82 -1.03
N LYS A 185 -7.50 -8.23 -1.61
CA LYS A 185 -7.51 -9.02 -2.83
C LYS A 185 -6.91 -8.20 -3.96
N THR A 186 -5.87 -8.72 -4.60
CA THR A 186 -5.37 -8.10 -5.84
C THR A 186 -6.28 -8.54 -6.98
N GLU A 187 -7.05 -7.61 -7.56
CA GLU A 187 -7.78 -7.93 -8.78
C GLU A 187 -6.79 -8.17 -9.93
N MET A 188 -6.90 -9.33 -10.58
CA MET A 188 -6.18 -9.56 -11.81
C MET A 188 -6.81 -8.71 -12.90
N SER A 189 -6.13 -7.63 -13.32
CA SER A 189 -6.52 -6.94 -14.55
C SER A 189 -6.53 -7.92 -15.74
N GLU A 190 -7.44 -7.74 -16.70
CA GLU A 190 -7.54 -8.60 -17.90
C GLU A 190 -6.21 -8.72 -18.68
N LYS A 191 -5.36 -7.69 -18.62
CA LYS A 191 -3.99 -7.73 -19.17
C LYS A 191 -3.11 -8.80 -18.52
N ASN A 192 -3.29 -9.06 -17.22
CA ASN A 192 -2.57 -10.11 -16.49
C ASN A 192 -3.07 -11.51 -16.87
N LEU A 193 -4.38 -11.68 -17.13
CA LEU A 193 -4.94 -12.94 -17.65
C LEU A 193 -4.39 -13.27 -19.05
N ALA A 194 -4.30 -12.28 -19.94
CA ALA A 194 -3.80 -12.46 -21.30
C ALA A 194 -2.32 -12.89 -21.31
N ALA A 195 -1.49 -12.30 -20.44
CA ALA A 195 -0.09 -12.68 -20.31
C ALA A 195 0.08 -14.13 -19.83
N THR A 196 -0.68 -14.57 -18.80
CA THR A 196 -0.65 -15.97 -18.33
C THR A 196 -1.19 -16.97 -19.35
N ASN A 197 -2.16 -16.59 -20.18
CA ASN A 197 -2.72 -17.45 -21.24
C ASN A 197 -1.74 -17.67 -22.41
N SER A 198 -0.88 -16.69 -22.71
CA SER A 198 0.09 -16.77 -23.80
C SER A 198 1.23 -17.77 -23.55
N THR A 199 1.58 -18.01 -22.27
CA THR A 199 2.70 -18.89 -21.87
C THR A 199 2.30 -20.34 -21.60
N LEU A 200 1.01 -20.67 -21.57
CA LEU A 200 0.53 -22.03 -21.37
C LEU A 200 0.44 -22.81 -22.70
N PRO A 201 0.87 -24.10 -22.72
CA PRO A 201 0.65 -24.98 -23.85
C PRO A 201 -0.86 -25.11 -24.14
N LYS A 202 -1.22 -25.36 -25.41
CA LYS A 202 -2.63 -25.41 -25.88
C LYS A 202 -3.58 -26.24 -25.01
N ALA A 203 -3.09 -27.30 -24.36
CA ALA A 203 -3.88 -28.16 -23.46
C ALA A 203 -4.27 -27.49 -22.12
N GLY A 204 -3.49 -26.51 -21.63
CA GLY A 204 -3.78 -25.79 -20.39
C GLY A 204 -4.80 -24.66 -20.55
N ARG A 205 -4.99 -24.15 -21.78
CA ARG A 205 -5.96 -23.09 -22.08
C ARG A 205 -7.40 -23.58 -21.96
N THR A 206 -7.66 -24.83 -22.35
CA THR A 206 -9.00 -25.45 -22.35
C THR A 206 -9.52 -25.79 -20.95
N TRP A 207 -8.65 -25.99 -19.96
CA TRP A 207 -9.05 -26.32 -18.59
C TRP A 207 -9.52 -25.08 -17.82
N LEU A 208 -8.86 -23.93 -18.01
CA LEU A 208 -9.25 -22.66 -17.38
C LEU A 208 -10.51 -22.04 -18.02
N GLN A 209 -10.70 -22.17 -19.34
CA GLN A 209 -11.94 -21.71 -20.00
C GLN A 209 -13.20 -22.38 -19.44
N LYS A 210 -13.12 -23.68 -19.09
CA LYS A 210 -14.20 -24.41 -18.43
C LYS A 210 -14.45 -24.00 -16.98
N LEU A 211 -13.43 -23.50 -16.27
CA LEU A 211 -13.54 -23.07 -14.87
C LEU A 211 -14.19 -21.69 -14.73
N PHE A 212 -14.07 -20.84 -15.76
CA PHE A 212 -14.57 -19.46 -15.75
C PHE A 212 -15.78 -19.21 -16.65
N GLY A 213 -16.40 -20.27 -17.19
CA GLY A 213 -17.70 -20.17 -17.88
C GLY A 213 -17.68 -19.35 -19.18
N TYR A 214 -16.56 -19.34 -19.89
CA TYR A 214 -16.49 -18.77 -21.24
C TYR A 214 -16.73 -19.90 -22.25
N GLU A 215 -17.95 -19.98 -22.79
CA GLU A 215 -18.24 -20.69 -24.05
C GLU A 215 -17.72 -19.90 -25.26
#